data_AF-A0A9W4LPB1-F1
#
_entry.id   AF-A0A9W4LPB1-F1
#
_cell.length_a   1.000
_cell.length_b   1.000
_cell.length_c   1.000
_cell.angle_alpha   90.00
_cell.angle_beta   90.00
_cell.angle_gamma   90.00
#
_symmetry.space_group_name_H-M   'P 1'
#
loop_
_entity.id
_entity.type
_entity.pdbx_description
1 polymer ?
#
loop_
_entity_poly.entity_id
_entity_poly.type
_entity_poly.pdbx_seq_one_letter_code
_entity_poly.pdbx_strand_id
1 'polypeptide(L)'
;MQIPTQIKPAALGAVVGAIILAVVGFGWGGWKTQSAANQMANQAILAVLTPICVQNFSHQAGATEKLAEFMKTSTWQRDEFISKGGWATIPGQEAPRIGAARACADALSASKT
;
A
#
# COMPACT_ATOMS: atom_id res chain seq x y z
N MET A 1 47.39 -15.08 15.78
CA MET A 1 46.22 -15.98 15.85
C MET A 1 46.17 -16.82 14.58
N GLN A 2 46.38 -18.12 14.68
CA GLN A 2 46.33 -19.07 13.55
C GLN A 2 44.86 -19.45 13.34
N ILE A 3 44.24 -19.02 12.24
CA ILE A 3 42.90 -19.48 11.87
C ILE A 3 43.04 -20.89 11.26
N PRO A 4 42.41 -21.93 11.85
CA PRO A 4 42.59 -23.29 11.38
C PRO A 4 42.14 -23.44 9.92
N THR A 5 42.91 -24.19 9.13
CA THR A 5 42.68 -24.41 7.69
C THR A 5 41.32 -25.02 7.35
N GLN A 6 40.66 -25.62 8.35
CA GLN A 6 39.29 -26.18 8.29
C GLN A 6 38.17 -25.12 8.28
N ILE A 7 38.47 -23.86 8.60
CA ILE A 7 37.47 -22.77 8.58
C ILE A 7 37.06 -22.42 7.14
N LYS A 8 37.96 -22.59 6.17
CA LYS A 8 37.69 -22.28 4.75
C LYS A 8 36.54 -23.13 4.18
N PRO A 9 36.56 -24.49 4.26
CA PRO A 9 35.45 -25.30 3.77
C PRO A 9 34.17 -25.13 4.60
N ALA A 10 34.28 -24.91 5.92
CA ALA A 10 33.13 -24.66 6.77
C ALA A 10 32.41 -23.34 6.42
N ALA A 11 33.17 -22.28 6.13
CA ALA A 11 32.63 -21.00 5.70
C ALA A 11 31.90 -21.11 4.34
N LEU A 12 32.48 -21.85 3.39
CA LEU A 12 31.84 -22.14 2.11
C LEU A 12 30.53 -22.90 2.29
N GLY A 13 30.51 -23.94 3.12
CA GLY A 13 29.29 -24.68 3.44
C GLY A 13 28.20 -23.82 4.08
N ALA A 14 28.57 -22.92 4.99
CA ALA A 14 27.64 -21.98 5.61
C ALA A 14 27.01 -21.00 4.61
N VAL A 15 27.81 -20.47 3.67
CA VAL A 15 27.30 -19.59 2.61
C VAL A 15 26.32 -20.33 1.71
N VAL A 16 26.67 -21.54 1.25
CA VAL A 16 25.80 -22.36 0.40
C VAL A 16 24.50 -22.72 1.13
N GLY A 17 24.59 -23.13 2.40
CA GLY A 17 23.42 -23.44 3.22
C GLY A 17 22.50 -22.23 3.41
N ALA A 18 23.06 -21.05 3.67
CA ALA A 18 22.29 -19.81 3.81
C ALA A 18 21.55 -19.44 2.51
N ILE A 19 22.19 -19.62 1.35
CA ILE A 19 21.56 -19.39 0.05
C ILE A 19 20.39 -20.34 -0.16
N ILE A 20 20.57 -21.64 0.11
CA ILE A 20 19.52 -22.65 -0.03
C ILE A 20 18.32 -22.32 0.88
N LEU A 21 18.59 -21.98 2.15
CA LEU A 21 17.53 -21.58 3.10
C LEU A 21 16.81 -20.31 2.65
N ALA A 22 17.53 -19.32 2.12
CA ALA A 22 16.91 -18.11 1.59
C ALA A 22 16.01 -18.41 0.38
N VAL A 23 16.48 -19.20 -0.59
CA VAL A 23 15.69 -19.55 -1.77
C VAL A 23 14.43 -20.32 -1.38
N VAL A 24 14.55 -21.32 -0.51
CA VAL A 24 13.39 -22.09 -0.04
C VAL A 24 12.45 -21.21 0.78
N GLY A 25 12.99 -20.41 1.71
CA GLY A 25 12.22 -19.53 2.58
C GLY A 25 11.45 -18.44 1.81
N PHE A 26 12.12 -17.67 0.97
CA PHE A 26 11.52 -16.58 0.19
C PHE A 26 10.73 -17.04 -1.04
N GLY A 27 11.03 -18.23 -1.57
CA GLY A 27 10.33 -18.82 -2.70
C GLY A 27 9.05 -19.55 -2.31
N TRP A 28 9.17 -20.58 -1.46
CA TRP A 28 8.05 -21.45 -1.09
C TRP A 28 7.59 -21.30 0.35
N GLY A 29 8.52 -21.06 1.28
CA GLY A 29 8.25 -20.91 2.71
C GLY A 29 7.47 -19.65 3.09
N GLY A 30 7.10 -18.81 2.12
CA GLY A 30 6.29 -17.62 2.34
C GLY A 30 7.01 -16.49 3.05
N TRP A 31 8.34 -16.54 3.18
CA TRP A 31 9.09 -15.45 3.81
C TRP A 31 8.96 -14.19 2.97
N LYS A 32 8.60 -13.10 3.64
CA LYS A 32 8.56 -11.76 3.06
C LYS A 32 9.43 -10.84 3.90
N THR A 33 10.09 -9.90 3.25
CA THR A 33 10.72 -8.80 3.95
C THR A 33 9.64 -7.88 4.53
N GLN A 34 9.95 -7.18 5.61
CA GLN A 34 9.02 -6.23 6.24
C GLN A 34 8.47 -5.21 5.25
N SER A 35 9.32 -4.71 4.34
CA SER A 35 8.91 -3.76 3.30
C SER A 35 7.85 -4.36 2.35
N ALA A 36 8.10 -5.59 1.86
CA ALA A 36 7.16 -6.27 0.98
C ALA A 36 5.83 -6.58 1.68
N ALA A 37 5.89 -7.03 2.94
CA ALA A 37 4.68 -7.27 3.74
C ALA A 37 3.87 -5.98 3.96
N ASN A 38 4.53 -4.87 4.28
CA ASN A 38 3.87 -3.58 4.47
C ASN A 38 3.24 -3.04 3.18
N GLN A 39 3.92 -3.19 2.04
CA GLN A 39 3.38 -2.80 0.74
C GLN A 39 2.14 -3.63 0.37
N MET A 40 2.19 -4.95 0.57
CA MET A 40 1.05 -5.84 0.34
C MET A 40 -0.12 -5.50 1.26
N ALA A 41 0.13 -5.26 2.55
CA ALA A 41 -0.89 -4.84 3.50
C ALA A 41 -1.52 -3.51 3.09
N ASN A 42 -0.71 -2.52 2.69
CA ASN A 42 -1.23 -1.23 2.24
C ASN A 42 -2.12 -1.40 1.00
N GLN A 43 -1.69 -2.16 0.00
CA GLN A 43 -2.50 -2.43 -1.21
C GLN A 43 -3.83 -3.10 -0.87
N ALA A 44 -3.83 -4.11 0.00
CA ALA A 44 -5.05 -4.78 0.44
C ALA A 44 -6.00 -3.83 1.18
N ILE A 45 -5.45 -2.99 2.06
CA ILE A 45 -6.22 -1.96 2.77
C ILE A 45 -6.80 -0.97 1.77
N LEU A 46 -6.04 -0.50 0.78
CA LEU A 46 -6.51 0.43 -0.25
C LEU A 46 -7.63 -0.19 -1.09
N ALA A 47 -7.54 -1.48 -1.45
CA ALA A 47 -8.59 -2.17 -2.20
C ALA A 47 -9.94 -2.22 -1.45
N VAL A 48 -9.91 -2.29 -0.12
CA VAL A 48 -11.12 -2.26 0.72
C VAL A 48 -11.57 -0.83 1.02
N LEU A 49 -10.63 0.09 1.25
CA LEU A 49 -10.94 1.47 1.63
C LEU A 49 -11.45 2.30 0.46
N THR A 50 -11.00 2.00 -0.76
CA THR A 50 -11.44 2.70 -1.98
C THR A 50 -12.96 2.68 -2.17
N PRO A 51 -13.64 1.51 -2.17
CA PRO A 51 -15.10 1.48 -2.30
C PRO A 51 -15.81 2.14 -1.11
N ILE A 52 -15.26 2.06 0.11
CA ILE A 52 -15.80 2.76 1.28
C ILE A 52 -15.73 4.27 1.09
N CYS A 53 -14.60 4.79 0.58
CA CYS A 53 -14.45 6.20 0.29
C CYS A 53 -15.46 6.69 -0.76
N VAL A 54 -15.66 5.92 -1.82
CA VAL A 54 -16.67 6.24 -2.86
C VAL A 54 -18.08 6.26 -2.26
N GLN A 55 -18.42 5.30 -1.40
CA GLN A 55 -19.72 5.28 -0.71
C GLN A 55 -19.88 6.49 0.22
N ASN A 56 -18.89 6.80 1.03
CA ASN A 56 -18.88 7.97 1.91
C ASN A 56 -19.04 9.27 1.13
N PHE A 57 -18.36 9.38 -0.02
CA PHE A 57 -18.48 10.53 -0.91
C PHE A 57 -19.89 10.64 -1.51
N SER A 58 -20.51 9.52 -1.88
CA SER A 58 -21.86 9.51 -2.45
C SER A 58 -22.97 9.82 -1.43
N HIS A 59 -22.77 9.47 -0.16
CA HIS A 59 -23.73 9.70 0.92
C HIS A 59 -23.64 11.09 1.55
N GLN A 60 -22.64 11.90 1.18
CA GLN A 60 -22.52 13.25 1.72
C GLN A 60 -23.63 14.18 1.18
N ALA A 61 -24.01 15.18 1.98
CA ALA A 61 -24.89 16.24 1.49
C ALA A 61 -24.22 17.00 0.33
N GLY A 62 -24.92 17.13 -0.80
CA GLY A 62 -24.38 17.78 -2.00
C GLY A 62 -23.33 16.96 -2.75
N ALA A 63 -23.34 15.62 -2.65
CA ALA A 63 -22.42 14.73 -3.35
C ALA A 63 -22.27 15.06 -4.85
N THR A 64 -23.37 15.36 -5.54
CA THR A 64 -23.37 15.69 -6.98
C THR A 64 -22.63 17.00 -7.29
N GLU A 65 -22.82 18.03 -6.46
CA GLU A 65 -22.14 19.32 -6.63
C GLU A 65 -20.65 19.19 -6.34
N LYS A 66 -20.30 18.45 -5.28
CA LYS A 66 -18.91 18.18 -4.92
C LYS A 66 -18.21 17.27 -5.92
N LEU A 67 -18.92 16.34 -6.54
CA LEU A 67 -18.40 15.55 -7.66
C LEU A 67 -18.11 16.43 -8.87
N ALA A 68 -19.00 17.38 -9.18
CA ALA A 68 -18.79 18.31 -10.27
C ALA A 68 -17.58 19.23 -10.02
N GLU A 69 -17.38 19.66 -8.77
CA GLU A 69 -16.19 20.40 -8.33
C GLU A 69 -14.92 19.55 -8.48
N PHE A 70 -14.93 18.32 -7.95
CA PHE A 70 -13.83 17.36 -8.06
C PHE A 70 -13.41 17.07 -9.51
N MET A 71 -14.38 16.94 -10.42
CA MET A 71 -14.09 16.69 -11.83
C MET A 71 -13.46 17.90 -12.53
N LYS A 72 -13.73 19.12 -12.05
CA LYS A 72 -13.06 20.35 -12.52
C LYS A 72 -11.67 20.51 -11.91
N THR A 73 -11.42 19.90 -10.75
CA THR A 73 -10.09 19.87 -10.13
C THR A 73 -9.12 19.07 -10.99
N SER A 74 -7.91 19.60 -11.12
CA SER A 74 -6.82 18.97 -11.85
C SER A 74 -6.38 17.68 -11.17
N THR A 75 -5.91 16.71 -11.96
CA THR A 75 -5.52 15.38 -11.47
C THR A 75 -4.51 15.42 -10.32
N TRP A 76 -3.61 16.40 -10.32
CA TRP A 76 -2.61 16.57 -9.26
C TRP A 76 -3.18 17.13 -7.94
N GLN A 77 -4.33 17.82 -7.96
CA GLN A 77 -5.00 18.36 -6.77
C GLN A 77 -6.11 17.45 -6.24
N ARG A 78 -6.49 16.41 -6.99
CA ARG A 78 -7.58 15.50 -6.61
C ARG A 78 -7.32 14.75 -5.30
N ASP A 79 -6.08 14.31 -5.08
CA ASP A 79 -5.67 13.65 -3.83
C ASP A 79 -5.86 14.59 -2.63
N GLU A 80 -5.41 15.85 -2.76
CA GLU A 80 -5.57 16.86 -1.72
C GLU A 80 -7.05 17.23 -1.48
N PHE A 81 -7.86 17.31 -2.53
CA PHE A 81 -9.31 17.54 -2.41
C PHE A 81 -9.99 16.44 -1.59
N ILE A 82 -9.70 15.17 -1.91
CA ILE A 82 -10.27 14.02 -1.19
C ILE A 82 -9.75 13.95 0.25
N SER A 83 -8.46 14.25 0.46
CA SER A 83 -7.87 14.30 1.81
C SER A 83 -8.50 15.40 2.67
N LYS A 84 -8.75 16.59 2.10
CA LYS A 84 -9.38 17.72 2.82
C LYS A 84 -10.83 17.45 3.17
N GLY A 85 -11.55 16.73 2.31
CA GLY A 85 -12.93 16.32 2.61
C GLY A 85 -13.05 15.15 3.57
N GLY A 86 -11.94 14.48 3.91
CA GLY A 86 -11.92 13.39 4.90
C GLY A 86 -12.56 12.08 4.45
N TRP A 87 -13.01 11.97 3.19
CA TRP A 87 -13.72 10.77 2.70
C TRP A 87 -12.83 9.53 2.62
N ALA A 88 -11.51 9.73 2.46
CA ALA A 88 -10.51 8.67 2.45
C ALA A 88 -9.93 8.37 3.85
N THR A 89 -10.40 9.06 4.89
CA THR A 89 -9.96 8.85 6.28
C THR A 89 -10.90 7.84 6.95
N ILE A 90 -10.33 6.82 7.59
CA ILE A 90 -11.11 5.81 8.33
C ILE A 90 -11.59 6.45 9.65
N PRO A 91 -12.84 6.21 10.09
CA PRO A 91 -13.31 6.65 11.40
C PRO A 91 -12.35 6.22 12.53
N GLY A 92 -11.91 7.17 13.35
CA GLY A 92 -10.94 6.93 14.42
C GLY A 92 -9.46 7.04 14.01
N GLN A 93 -9.15 7.45 12.78
CA GLN A 93 -7.80 7.83 12.34
C GLN A 93 -7.75 9.34 12.09
N GLU A 94 -6.64 9.99 12.47
CA GLU A 94 -6.45 11.44 12.29
C GLU A 94 -6.08 11.81 10.84
N ALA A 95 -5.56 10.86 10.07
CA ALA A 95 -5.12 11.08 8.69
C ALA A 95 -5.44 9.87 7.78
N PRO A 96 -5.64 10.10 6.47
CA PRO A 96 -5.81 9.02 5.51
C PRO A 96 -4.52 8.19 5.41
N ARG A 97 -4.68 6.89 5.13
CA ARG A 97 -3.54 6.00 4.83
C ARG A 97 -2.82 6.51 3.57
N ILE A 98 -1.51 6.27 3.50
CA ILE A 98 -0.70 6.67 2.35
C ILE A 98 -1.27 6.05 1.07
N GLY A 99 -1.68 6.89 0.13
CA GLY A 99 -2.28 6.50 -1.14
C GLY A 99 -3.80 6.28 -1.12
N ALA A 100 -4.48 6.43 0.02
CA ALA A 100 -5.93 6.24 0.13
C ALA A 100 -6.73 7.32 -0.59
N ALA A 101 -6.35 8.59 -0.39
CA ALA A 101 -7.02 9.70 -1.07
C ALA A 101 -6.79 9.64 -2.59
N ARG A 102 -5.59 9.24 -3.03
CA ARG A 102 -5.29 9.00 -4.45
C ARG A 102 -6.09 7.83 -5.04
N ALA A 103 -6.12 6.67 -4.38
CA ALA A 103 -6.90 5.53 -4.85
C ALA A 103 -8.40 5.84 -4.94
N CYS A 104 -8.93 6.60 -3.97
CA CYS A 104 -10.30 7.08 -4.01
C CYS A 104 -10.54 8.09 -5.14
N ALA A 105 -9.63 9.04 -5.34
CA ALA A 105 -9.70 10.00 -6.45
C ALA A 105 -9.71 9.29 -7.81
N ASP A 106 -8.84 8.30 -7.99
CA ASP A 106 -8.76 7.51 -9.21
C ASP A 106 -10.07 6.74 -9.44
N ALA A 107 -10.62 6.08 -8.40
CA ALA A 107 -11.89 5.37 -8.48
C ALA A 107 -13.10 6.28 -8.79
N LEU A 108 -13.18 7.47 -8.17
CA LEU A 108 -14.21 8.47 -8.46
C LEU A 108 -14.11 9.02 -9.88
N SER A 109 -12.90 9.13 -10.42
CA SER A 109 -12.70 9.56 -11.80
C SER A 109 -13.08 8.46 -12.81
N ALA A 110 -12.82 7.20 -12.47
CA ALA A 110 -13.14 6.05 -13.31
C ALA A 110 -14.65 5.72 -13.33
N SER A 111 -15.37 5.90 -12.21
CA SER A 111 -16.80 5.59 -12.09
C SER A 111 -17.73 6.50 -12.88
N LYS A 112 -17.22 7.62 -13.41
CA LYS A 112 -17.97 8.56 -14.27
C LYS A 112 -17.81 8.28 -15.77
N THR A 113 -17.10 7.22 -16.13
CA THR A 113 -17.04 6.71 -17.51
C THR A 113 -18.21 5.75 -17.73
#